data_AF-A0A2E1Y754-F1
#
_entry.id   AF-A0A2E1Y754-F1
#
_cell.length_a   1.000
_cell.length_b   1.000
_cell.length_c   1.000
_cell.angle_alpha   90.00
_cell.angle_beta   90.00
_cell.angle_gamma   90.00
#
_symmetry.space_group_name_H-M   'P 1'
#
loop_
_entity.id
_entity.type
_entity.pdbx_description
1 polymer ?
#
loop_
_entity_poly.entity_id
_entity_poly.type
_entity_poly.pdbx_seq_one_letter_code
_entity_poly.pdbx_strand_id
1 'polypeptide(L)'
;MPTDLSGQPLDELKQWLAITTPGEDALLLRLLQTAWQMCLNFTGLAAPDWDALDMGLRHGVIRFAAHQYRERDRGQAGAIPAAVAALWRPWRQVQL
;
A
#
# COMPACT_ATOMS: atom_id res chain seq x y z
N MET A 1 9.80 -12.36 -8.97
CA MET A 1 8.40 -12.80 -8.79
C MET A 1 7.66 -11.61 -8.18
N PRO A 2 6.47 -11.20 -8.66
CA PRO A 2 5.68 -10.21 -7.92
C PRO A 2 5.37 -10.76 -6.52
N THR A 3 5.54 -9.93 -5.48
CA THR A 3 5.20 -10.29 -4.10
C THR A 3 3.73 -10.69 -4.01
N ASP A 4 3.43 -11.85 -3.42
CA ASP A 4 2.05 -12.29 -3.26
C ASP A 4 1.37 -11.47 -2.16
N LEU A 5 0.42 -10.63 -2.58
CA LEU A 5 -0.37 -9.77 -1.70
C LEU A 5 -1.83 -10.23 -1.62
N SER A 6 -2.15 -11.43 -2.12
CA SER A 6 -3.53 -11.95 -2.16
C SER A 6 -4.02 -12.53 -0.84
N GLY A 7 -3.12 -12.87 0.08
CA GLY A 7 -3.43 -13.37 1.42
C GLY A 7 -3.71 -12.26 2.44
N GLN A 8 -2.94 -12.27 3.54
CA GLN A 8 -3.09 -11.35 4.67
C GLN A 8 -3.27 -9.86 4.29
N PRO A 9 -2.45 -9.26 3.40
CA PRO A 9 -2.56 -7.83 3.16
C PRO A 9 -3.84 -7.42 2.40
N LEU A 10 -4.41 -8.32 1.59
CA LEU A 10 -5.72 -8.10 0.98
C LEU A 10 -6.83 -8.14 2.04
N ASP A 11 -6.75 -9.10 2.97
CA ASP A 11 -7.70 -9.22 4.07
C ASP A 11 -7.66 -7.99 5.00
N GLU A 12 -6.46 -7.52 5.35
CA GLU A 12 -6.25 -6.29 6.13
C GLU A 12 -6.85 -5.06 5.44
N LEU A 13 -6.70 -4.95 4.10
CA LEU A 13 -7.28 -3.85 3.33
C LEU A 13 -8.81 -3.92 3.29
N LYS A 14 -9.38 -5.11 3.10
CA LYS A 14 -10.83 -5.33 3.14
C LYS A 14 -11.41 -5.01 4.51
N GLN A 15 -10.75 -5.48 5.57
CA GLN A 15 -11.13 -5.21 6.94
C GLN A 15 -11.12 -3.72 7.23
N TRP A 16 -10.08 -2.99 6.77
CA TRP A 16 -10.07 -1.53 6.85
C TRP A 16 -11.33 -0.98 6.19
N LEU A 17 -11.51 -1.25 4.89
CA LEU A 17 -12.57 -0.66 4.06
C LEU A 17 -13.99 -1.11 4.42
N ALA A 18 -14.14 -2.03 5.38
CA ALA A 18 -15.39 -2.71 5.71
C ALA A 18 -16.03 -3.39 4.48
N ILE A 19 -15.19 -3.92 3.57
CA ILE A 19 -15.62 -4.67 2.38
C ILE A 19 -15.64 -6.15 2.73
N THR A 20 -16.79 -6.79 2.55
CA THR A 20 -16.97 -8.22 2.82
C THR A 20 -17.16 -9.05 1.55
N THR A 21 -17.31 -8.42 0.39
CA THR A 21 -17.57 -9.09 -0.89
C THR A 21 -16.29 -9.36 -1.65
N PRO A 22 -16.17 -10.53 -2.32
CA PRO A 22 -14.99 -10.86 -3.13
C PRO A 22 -14.97 -10.14 -4.49
N GLY A 23 -16.04 -9.43 -4.86
CA GLY A 23 -16.19 -8.83 -6.19
C GLY A 23 -15.18 -7.73 -6.51
N GLU A 24 -14.58 -7.11 -5.49
CA GLU A 24 -13.59 -6.03 -5.67
C GLU A 24 -12.15 -6.48 -5.45
N ASP A 25 -11.90 -7.78 -5.21
CA ASP A 25 -10.59 -8.32 -4.84
C ASP A 25 -9.51 -7.99 -5.87
N ALA A 26 -9.84 -8.13 -7.16
CA ALA A 26 -8.92 -7.81 -8.25
C ALA A 26 -8.51 -6.32 -8.26
N LEU A 27 -9.47 -5.42 -7.98
CA LEU A 27 -9.21 -3.99 -7.87
C LEU A 27 -8.36 -3.68 -6.64
N LEU A 28 -8.75 -4.21 -5.47
CA LEU A 28 -8.03 -4.01 -4.21
C LEU A 28 -6.59 -4.53 -4.31
N LEU A 29 -6.37 -5.69 -4.93
CA LEU A 29 -5.04 -6.23 -5.20
C LEU A 29 -4.20 -5.30 -6.08
N ARG A 30 -4.80 -4.74 -7.14
CA ARG A 30 -4.11 -3.79 -8.03
C ARG A 30 -3.64 -2.55 -7.26
N LEU A 31 -4.53 -1.97 -6.44
CA LEU A 31 -4.23 -0.78 -5.63
C LEU A 31 -3.18 -1.06 -4.57
N LEU A 32 -3.24 -2.24 -3.95
CA LEU A 32 -2.30 -2.70 -2.95
C LEU A 32 -0.91 -2.92 -3.53
N GLN A 33 -0.81 -3.55 -4.72
CA GLN A 33 0.45 -3.69 -5.46
C GLN A 33 1.06 -2.33 -5.80
N THR A 34 0.26 -1.38 -6.29
CA THR A 34 0.73 -0.01 -6.55
C THR A 34 1.23 0.67 -5.27
N ALA A 35 0.49 0.53 -4.16
CA ALA A 35 0.87 1.12 -2.88
C ALA A 35 2.18 0.53 -2.33
N TRP A 36 2.35 -0.78 -2.44
CA TRP A 36 3.58 -1.49 -2.08
C TRP A 36 4.78 -0.99 -2.88
N GLN A 37 4.66 -0.94 -4.21
CA GLN A 37 5.75 -0.47 -5.08
C GLN A 37 6.13 0.98 -4.77
N MET A 38 5.15 1.87 -4.55
CA MET A 38 5.44 3.25 -4.14
C MET A 38 6.13 3.34 -2.79
N CYS A 39 5.74 2.51 -1.81
CA CYS A 39 6.37 2.47 -0.50
C CYS A 39 7.85 2.07 -0.60
N LEU A 40 8.15 0.98 -1.31
CA LEU A 40 9.52 0.52 -1.51
C LEU A 40 10.37 1.56 -2.25
N ASN A 41 9.85 2.10 -3.36
CA ASN A 41 10.55 3.12 -4.13
C ASN A 41 10.79 4.41 -3.32
N PHE A 42 9.83 4.85 -2.51
CA PHE A 42 9.96 6.06 -1.71
C PHE A 42 10.94 5.90 -0.54
N THR A 43 10.92 4.74 0.13
CA THR A 43 11.78 4.46 1.28
C THR A 43 13.20 4.02 0.87
N GLY A 44 13.36 3.50 -0.34
CA GLY A 44 14.59 2.89 -0.81
C GLY A 44 14.84 1.50 -0.24
N LEU A 45 13.82 0.90 0.39
CA LEU A 45 13.91 -0.45 0.95
C LEU A 45 13.61 -1.51 -0.12
N ALA A 46 14.28 -2.65 0.00
CA ALA A 46 13.94 -3.85 -0.73
C ALA A 46 13.38 -4.88 0.25
N ALA A 47 12.15 -5.33 0.02
CA ALA A 47 11.49 -6.35 0.82
C ALA A 47 11.04 -7.51 -0.07
N PRO A 48 11.41 -8.76 0.27
CA PRO A 48 10.99 -9.93 -0.52
C PRO A 48 9.48 -10.15 -0.45
N ASP A 49 8.90 -10.02 0.74
CA ASP A 49 7.49 -10.33 1.00
C ASP A 49 6.87 -9.40 2.05
N TRP A 50 5.54 -9.41 2.17
CA TRP A 50 4.77 -8.58 3.11
C TRP A 50 5.31 -8.65 4.54
N ASP A 51 5.74 -9.84 4.97
CA ASP A 51 6.24 -10.06 6.32
C ASP A 51 7.63 -9.47 6.59
N ALA A 52 8.37 -9.08 5.54
CA ALA A 52 9.66 -8.42 5.71
C ALA A 52 9.54 -6.92 6.03
N LEU A 53 8.35 -6.32 5.89
CA LEU A 53 8.14 -4.91 6.27
C LEU A 53 7.92 -4.79 7.77
N ASP A 54 8.41 -3.69 8.34
CA ASP A 54 7.97 -3.23 9.65
C ASP A 54 6.46 -2.99 9.68
N MET A 55 5.86 -3.24 10.85
CA MET A 55 4.42 -3.06 11.07
C MET A 55 3.95 -1.63 10.72
N GLY A 56 4.78 -0.61 10.97
CA GLY A 56 4.47 0.78 10.60
C GLY A 56 4.36 0.98 9.08
N LEU A 57 5.24 0.33 8.31
CA LEU A 57 5.23 0.41 6.85
C LEU A 57 4.05 -0.37 6.26
N ARG A 58 3.76 -1.57 6.79
CA ARG A 58 2.57 -2.36 6.41
C ARG A 58 1.30 -1.54 6.56
N HIS A 59 1.08 -0.92 7.73
CA HIS A 59 -0.06 -0.02 7.96
C HIS A 59 -0.07 1.17 6.99
N GLY A 60 1.08 1.73 6.65
CA GLY A 60 1.20 2.82 5.67
C GLY A 60 0.75 2.40 4.27
N VAL A 61 1.15 1.22 3.82
CA VAL A 61 0.73 0.66 2.53
C VAL A 61 -0.79 0.43 2.49
N ILE A 62 -1.37 -0.17 3.54
CA ILE A 62 -2.83 -0.38 3.63
C ILE A 62 -3.58 0.95 3.57
N ARG A 63 -3.14 1.95 4.36
CA ARG A 63 -3.77 3.29 4.36
C ARG A 63 -3.68 3.96 3.00
N PHE A 64 -2.57 3.80 2.29
CA PHE A 64 -2.40 4.37 0.97
C PHE A 64 -3.30 3.67 -0.06
N ALA A 65 -3.36 2.34 -0.06
CA ALA A 65 -4.28 1.59 -0.93
C ALA A 65 -5.75 1.96 -0.67
N ALA A 66 -6.15 2.07 0.59
CA ALA A 66 -7.50 2.50 0.99
C ALA A 66 -7.81 3.94 0.53
N HIS A 67 -6.83 4.84 0.59
CA HIS A 67 -6.98 6.19 0.07
C HIS A 67 -7.19 6.19 -1.45
N GLN A 68 -6.39 5.44 -2.21
CA GLN A 68 -6.56 5.33 -3.66
C GLN A 68 -7.92 4.73 -4.03
N TYR A 69 -8.40 3.74 -3.27
CA TYR A 69 -9.74 3.16 -3.47
C TYR A 69 -10.85 4.21 -3.30
N ARG A 70 -10.73 5.10 -2.31
CA ARG A 70 -11.71 6.17 -2.05
C ARG A 70 -11.68 7.28 -3.09
N GLU A 71 -10.51 7.61 -3.61
CA GLU A 71 -10.35 8.66 -4.62
C GLU A 71 -10.50 8.13 -6.06
N ARG A 72 -10.80 6.83 -6.25
CA ARG A 72 -10.90 6.21 -7.58
C ARG A 72 -11.91 6.89 -8.50
N ASP A 73 -13.00 7.39 -7.95
CA ASP A 73 -14.06 8.09 -8.68
C ASP A 73 -13.74 9.58 -8.94
N ARG A 74 -12.67 10.13 -8.33
CA ARG A 74 -12.28 11.53 -8.46
C ARG A 74 -11.20 11.82 -9.52
N GLY A 75 -10.73 10.80 -10.24
CA GLY A 75 -9.94 10.97 -11.47
C GLY A 75 -8.49 11.42 -11.28
N GLN A 76 -7.92 11.35 -10.08
CA GLN A 76 -6.51 11.73 -9.82
C GLN A 76 -5.73 10.58 -9.13
N ALA A 77 -5.42 9.54 -9.90
CA ALA A 77 -4.54 8.47 -9.48
C ALA A 77 -3.09 8.82 -9.86
N GLY A 78 -2.19 8.99 -8.88
CA GLY A 78 -0.75 8.98 -9.20
C GLY A 78 0.20 9.67 -8.21
N ALA A 79 -0.26 10.65 -7.43
CA ALA A 79 0.60 11.29 -6.43
C ALA A 79 0.50 10.60 -5.07
N ILE A 80 1.64 10.39 -4.39
CA ILE A 80 1.65 9.94 -3.00
C ILE A 80 1.05 11.05 -2.13
N PRO A 81 -0.03 10.79 -1.35
CA PRO A 81 -0.62 11.77 -0.46
C PRO A 81 0.40 12.26 0.56
N ALA A 82 0.40 13.56 0.88
CA ALA A 82 1.36 14.16 1.81
C ALA A 82 1.39 13.45 3.18
N ALA A 83 0.24 12.98 3.67
CA ALA A 83 0.16 12.21 4.91
C ALA A 83 0.90 10.85 4.84
N VAL A 84 0.83 10.17 3.70
CA VAL A 84 1.54 8.90 3.46
C VAL A 84 3.04 9.16 3.30
N ALA A 85 3.42 10.20 2.54
CA ALA A 85 4.81 10.59 2.40
C ALA A 85 5.44 10.96 3.76
N ALA A 86 4.70 11.69 4.62
CA ALA A 86 5.14 12.02 5.98
C ALA A 86 5.31 10.76 6.84
N LEU A 87 4.41 9.79 6.74
CA LEU A 87 4.52 8.51 7.44
C LEU A 87 5.79 7.76 7.04
N TRP A 88 6.18 7.76 5.76
CA TRP A 88 7.34 7.01 5.28
C TRP A 88 8.68 7.72 5.47
N ARG A 89 8.70 9.00 5.85
CA ARG A 89 9.95 9.77 6.07
C ARG A 89 10.97 9.12 7.01
N PRO A 90 10.60 8.48 8.14
CA PRO A 90 11.57 7.90 9.07
C PRO A 90 12.42 6.78 8.45
N TRP A 91 11.87 6.06 7.48
CA TRP A 91 12.51 4.91 6.83
C TRP A 91 13.28 5.28 5.57
N ARG A 92 13.31 6.56 5.20
CA ARG A 92 13.99 7.00 3.98
C ARG A 92 15.50 6.91 4.18
N GLN A 93 16.13 5.97 3.49
CA GLN A 93 17.59 5.91 3.41
C GLN A 93 18.07 7.19 2.73
N VAL A 94 18.81 8.04 3.46
CA VAL A 94 19.52 9.17 2.85
C VAL A 94 20.74 8.57 2.17
N GLN A 95 20.68 8.42 0.84
CA GLN A 95 21.89 8.19 0.08
C GLN A 95 22.66 9.52 0.06
N LEU A 96 23.76 9.56 0.82
CA LEU A 96 24.78 10.60 0.74
C LEU A 96 25.68 10.36 -0.48
#